data_AF-A0A4R5KLR2-F1
#
_entry.id   AF-A0A4R5KLR2-F1
#
_cell.length_a   1.000
_cell.length_b   1.000
_cell.length_c   1.000
_cell.angle_alpha   90.00
_cell.angle_beta   90.00
_cell.angle_gamma   90.00
#
_symmetry.space_group_name_H-M   'P 1'
#
loop_
_entity.id
_entity.type
_entity.pdbx_description
1 polymer ?
#
loop_
_entity_poly.entity_id
_entity_poly.type
_entity_poly.pdbx_seq_one_letter_code
_entity_poly.pdbx_strand_id
1 'polypeptide(L)' 'MIKKHLIYKKDKWNMLTVEVHGKTLILREISDQWGEECHTFLSRPEMMHWAEGRFSKEGFDGTEEERETILQAFKEV' A
#
# COMPACT_ATOMS: atom_id res chain seq x y z
N MET A 1 -10.92 -17.95 -0.66
CA MET A 1 -10.88 -16.76 -1.53
C MET A 1 -9.86 -15.82 -0.92
N ILE A 2 -8.85 -15.40 -1.68
CA ILE A 2 -7.86 -14.41 -1.20
C ILE A 2 -8.57 -13.07 -1.13
N LYS A 3 -8.50 -12.39 0.02
CA LYS A 3 -9.12 -11.07 0.18
C LYS A 3 -8.16 -10.03 -0.40
N LYS A 4 -8.62 -9.28 -1.41
CA LYS A 4 -7.84 -8.24 -2.07
C LYS A 4 -8.37 -6.86 -1.67
N HIS A 5 -7.47 -6.00 -1.23
CA HIS A 5 -7.71 -4.62 -0.87
C HIS A 5 -7.03 -3.72 -1.90
N LEU A 6 -7.78 -2.82 -2.52
CA LEU A 6 -7.22 -1.75 -3.33
C LEU A 6 -6.95 -0.56 -2.41
N ILE A 7 -5.68 -0.18 -2.26
CA ILE A 7 -5.29 0.93 -1.39
C ILE A 7 -5.43 2.25 -2.16
N TYR A 8 -4.85 2.32 -3.35
CA TYR A 8 -5.10 3.43 -4.27
C TYR A 8 -4.94 2.99 -5.72
N LYS A 9 -5.55 3.78 -6.61
CA LYS A 9 -5.38 3.65 -8.06
C LYS A 9 -5.53 5.03 -8.70
N LYS A 10 -4.41 5.61 -9.12
CA LYS A 10 -4.43 6.83 -9.95
C LYS A 10 -4.71 6.46 -11.40
N ASP A 11 -4.06 5.40 -11.88
CA ASP A 11 -4.28 4.85 -13.23
C ASP A 11 -3.89 3.36 -13.30
N LYS A 12 -3.57 2.83 -14.50
CA LYS A 12 -3.18 1.42 -14.66
C LYS A 12 -1.71 1.15 -14.27
N TRP A 13 -0.89 2.19 -14.27
CA TRP A 13 0.55 2.16 -14.00
C TRP A 13 0.90 2.76 -12.64
N ASN A 14 -0.09 3.31 -11.92
CA ASN A 14 0.07 3.84 -10.57
C ASN A 14 -1.04 3.30 -9.67
N MET A 15 -0.79 2.13 -9.07
CA MET A 15 -1.74 1.48 -8.18
C MET A 15 -1.07 0.66 -7.10
N LEU A 16 -1.72 0.56 -5.94
CA LEU A 16 -1.24 -0.27 -4.83
C LEU A 16 -2.36 -1.16 -4.33
N THR A 17 -2.09 -2.45 -4.24
CA THR A 17 -3.03 -3.47 -3.76
C THR A 17 -2.40 -4.32 -2.67
N VAL A 18 -3.20 -4.75 -1.71
CA VAL A 18 -2.80 -5.71 -0.66
C VAL A 18 -3.66 -6.96 -0.76
N GLU A 19 -3.03 -8.12 -0.77
CA GLU A 19 -3.66 -9.43 -0.78
C GLU A 19 -3.42 -10.12 0.58
N VAL A 20 -4.49 -10.58 1.23
CA VAL A 20 -4.41 -11.25 2.53
C VAL A 20 -4.38 -12.77 2.33
N HIS A 21 -3.23 -13.36 2.65
CA HIS A 21 -2.91 -14.78 2.48
C HIS A 21 -2.85 -15.48 3.84
N GLY A 22 -3.99 -15.53 4.54
CA GLY A 22 -4.07 -16.11 5.88
C GLY A 22 -3.24 -15.30 6.88
N LYS A 23 -2.01 -15.76 7.16
CA LYS A 23 -1.08 -15.09 8.09
C LYS A 23 -0.16 -14.07 7.43
N THR A 24 0.02 -14.12 6.11
CA THR A 24 0.89 -13.20 5.38
C THR A 24 0.07 -12.19 4.59
N LEU A 25 0.66 -11.02 4.33
CA LEU A 25 0.10 -9.99 3.47
C LEU A 25 1.06 -9.75 2.30
N ILE A 26 0.53 -9.71 1.09
CA ILE A 26 1.31 -9.42 -0.12
C ILE A 26 0.86 -8.07 -0.64
N LEU A 27 1.76 -7.08 -0.60
CA LEU A 27 1.54 -5.78 -1.19
C LEU A 27 2.15 -5.76 -2.57
N ARG A 28 1.40 -5.27 -3.55
CA ARG A 28 1.87 -5.02 -4.91
C ARG A 28 1.69 -3.55 -5.22
N GLU A 29 2.80 -2.87 -5.46
CA GLU A 29 2.86 -1.49 -5.93
C GLU A 29 3.25 -1.50 -7.41
N ILE A 30 2.49 -0.80 -8.25
CA ILE A 30 2.83 -0.53 -9.64
C ILE A 30 3.08 0.97 -9.74
N SER A 31 4.25 1.33 -10.26
CA SER A 31 4.68 2.70 -10.55
C SER A 31 5.23 2.78 -11.98
N ASP A 32 4.99 3.90 -12.67
CA ASP A 32 5.54 4.10 -14.02
C ASP A 32 7.07 4.25 -14.02
N GLN A 33 7.65 4.71 -12.91
CA GLN A 33 9.09 4.95 -12.78
C GLN A 33 9.89 3.69 -12.45
N TRP A 34 9.30 2.77 -11.69
CA TRP A 34 10.00 1.62 -11.09
C TRP A 34 9.41 0.25 -11.47
N GLY A 35 8.26 0.24 -12.15
CA GLY A 35 7.57 -0.99 -12.54
C GLY A 35 6.74 -1.57 -11.40
N GLU A 36 6.73 -2.90 -11.30
CA GLU A 36 5.98 -3.62 -10.25
C GLU A 36 6.92 -4.06 -9.13
N GLU A 37 6.63 -3.62 -7.91
CA GLU A 37 7.28 -4.07 -6.68
C GLU A 37 6.31 -4.88 -5.83
N CYS A 38 6.83 -5.93 -5.20
CA CYS A 38 6.06 -6.80 -4.30
C CYS A 38 6.73 -6.88 -2.92
N HIS A 39 5.97 -6.58 -1.88
CA HIS A 39 6.42 -6.71 -0.49
C HIS A 39 5.59 -7.79 0.21
N THR A 40 6.26 -8.67 0.93
CA THR A 40 5.61 -9.69 1.77
C THR A 40 5.76 -9.31 3.22
N PHE A 41 4.64 -9.24 3.93
CA PHE A 41 4.60 -8.94 5.35
C PHE A 41 4.11 -10.15 6.14
N LEU A 42 4.69 -10.36 7.31
CA LEU A 42 4.29 -11.41 8.25
C LEU A 42 3.18 -10.95 9.21
N SER A 43 2.90 -9.66 9.25
CA SER A 43 1.88 -9.09 10.13
C SER A 43 1.37 -7.73 9.65
N ARG A 44 0.18 -7.35 10.09
CA ARG A 44 -0.39 -6.02 9.82
C ARG A 44 0.45 -4.87 10.39
N PRO A 45 1.00 -4.94 11.63
CA PRO A 45 1.87 -3.89 12.14
C PRO A 45 3.13 -3.67 11.29
N GLU A 46 3.72 -4.74 10.76
CA GLU A 46 4.89 -4.64 9.87
C GLU A 46 4.55 -3.91 8.56
N MET A 47 3.41 -4.26 7.94
CA MET A 47 2.89 -3.56 6.77
C MET A 47 2.58 -2.09 7.06
N MET A 48 1.96 -1.80 8.22
CA MET A 48 1.66 -0.43 8.63
C MET A 48 2.94 0.40 8.80
N HIS A 49 3.96 -0.16 9.45
CA HIS A 49 5.24 0.53 9.62
C HIS A 49 5.92 0.83 8.28
N TRP A 50 5.85 -0.11 7.32
CA TRP A 50 6.29 0.15 5.95
C TRP A 50 5.49 1.27 5.30
N ALA A 51 4.15 1.25 5.42
CA ALA A 51 3.28 2.26 4.81
C ALA A 51 3.55 3.67 5.39
N GLU A 52 3.75 3.79 6.71
CA GLU A 52 4.07 5.06 7.35
C GLU A 52 5.41 5.64 6.89
N GLY A 53 6.41 4.79 6.63
CA GLY A 53 7.68 5.20 6.03
C GLY A 53 7.56 5.60 4.57
N ARG A 54 6.87 4.77 3.76
CA ARG A 54 6.65 4.98 2.32
C ARG A 54 5.85 6.24 2.03
N PHE A 55 4.85 6.53 2.85
CA PHE A 55 3.98 7.71 2.79
C PHE A 55 4.30 8.69 3.93
N SER A 56 5.60 8.90 4.20
CA SER A 56 6.04 9.90 5.17
C SER A 56 5.61 11.31 4.76
N LYS A 57 5.38 12.20 5.73
CA LYS A 57 4.93 13.58 5.45
C LYS A 57 5.92 14.36 4.59
N GLU A 58 7.21 14.07 4.73
CA GLU A 58 8.29 14.79 4.06
C GLU A 58 8.57 14.26 2.65
N GLY A 59 8.22 12.99 2.37
CA GLY A 59 8.53 12.31 1.10
C GLY A 59 7.32 12.00 0.22
N PHE A 60 6.11 12.37 0.63
CA PHE A 60 4.89 12.12 -0.16
C PHE A 60 4.60 13.28 -1.12
N ASP A 61 4.54 12.97 -2.42
CA ASP A 61 4.35 13.94 -3.51
C ASP A 61 2.87 14.35 -3.73
N GLY A 62 1.96 13.99 -2.82
CA GLY A 62 0.53 14.30 -2.90
C GLY A 62 0.03 15.18 -1.76
N THR A 63 -1.28 15.39 -1.70
CA THR A 63 -1.91 16.16 -0.61
C THR A 63 -1.91 15.41 0.73
N GLU A 64 -1.97 16.13 1.85
CA GLU A 64 -2.07 15.49 3.18
C GLU A 64 -3.36 14.64 3.30
N GLU A 65 -4.46 15.08 2.68
CA GLU A 65 -5.73 14.34 2.64
C GLU A 65 -5.61 13.01 1.87
N GLU A 66 -4.93 13.00 0.72
CA GLU A 66 -4.63 11.77 -0.02
C GLU A 66 -3.78 10.81 0.81
N ARG A 67 -2.75 11.35 1.48
CA ARG A 67 -1.87 10.57 2.35
C ARG A 67 -2.65 9.91 3.48
N GLU A 68 -3.51 10.66 4.16
CA GLU A 68 -4.34 10.15 5.25
C GLU A 68 -5.32 9.08 4.75
N THR A 69 -5.92 9.29 3.57
CA THR A 69 -6.81 8.30 2.93
C THR A 69 -6.08 6.99 2.64
N ILE A 70 -4.87 7.06 2.09
CA ILE A 70 -4.02 5.88 1.82
C ILE A 70 -3.71 5.13 3.11
N LEU A 71 -3.25 5.83 4.15
CA LEU A 71 -2.92 5.22 5.43
C LEU A 71 -4.15 4.63 6.13
N GLN A 72 -5.31 5.25 5.98
CA GLN A 72 -6.57 4.72 6.49
C GLN A 72 -6.96 3.43 5.77
N ALA A 73 -6.82 3.38 4.45
CA ALA A 73 -7.08 2.16 3.68
C ALA A 73 -6.19 0.99 4.12
N PHE A 74 -4.92 1.24 4.47
CA PHE A 74 -4.04 0.22 5.06
C PHE A 74 -4.52 -0.31 6.41
N LYS A 75 -5.11 0.54 7.26
CA LYS A 75 -5.68 0.12 8.56
C LYS A 75 -6.91 -0.77 8.41
N GLU A 76 -7.65 -0.62 7.30
CA GLU A 76 -8.86 -1.39 6.99
C GLU A 76 -8.61 -2.72 6.26
N VAL A 77 -7.38 -2.94 5.77
CA VAL A 77 -6.90 -4.25 5.29
C VAL A 77 -7.09 -5.29 6.38
#